data_AF-A0A840WL31-F1
#
_entry.id   AF-A0A840WL31-F1
#
_cell.length_a   1.000
_cell.length_b   1.000
_cell.length_c   1.000
_cell.angle_alpha   90.00
_cell.angle_beta   90.00
_cell.angle_gamma   90.00
#
_symmetry.space_group_name_H-M   'P 1'
#
loop_
_entity.id
_entity.type
_entity.pdbx_description
1 polymer ?
#
loop_
_entity_poly.entity_id
_entity_poly.type
_entity_poly.pdbx_seq_one_letter_code
_entity_poly.pdbx_strand_id
1 'polypeptide(L)'
;MTPSEEDTTNRESHFTLVTETGEEFVSSKGQGAKGLGLVRSEDNLYWRAVTAHGVAKAARAVAERFGASRVGVFGAGVQDLKYGETGRGDRPGYAVFDIRIEAGGESRWIDAAELPALLAEVDLPAVPVLYDGPYDEAALFAAAEGQESWSGAALHLREGLVVRPARERFSEVLVGRTITKFVSDAYLIRKGGTEFE
;
A
#
# COMPACT_ATOMS: atom_id res chain seq x y z
N MET A 1 13.85 9.70 5.93
CA MET A 1 12.45 9.22 5.98
C MET A 1 11.97 9.18 4.56
N THR A 2 11.18 8.17 4.23
CA THR A 2 10.74 7.89 2.87
C THR A 2 9.21 7.87 2.86
N PRO A 3 8.56 9.04 2.98
CA PRO A 3 7.12 9.14 2.88
C PRO A 3 6.62 8.79 1.47
N SER A 4 5.54 8.02 1.45
CA SER A 4 4.84 7.62 0.25
C SER A 4 3.43 8.19 0.25
N GLU A 5 2.93 8.51 -0.95
CA GLU A 5 1.51 8.77 -1.14
C GLU A 5 0.73 7.51 -0.78
N GLU A 6 -0.23 7.61 0.12
CA GLU A 6 -1.13 6.50 0.46
C GLU A 6 -2.55 7.05 0.45
N ASP A 7 -3.43 6.40 -0.29
CA ASP A 7 -4.88 6.63 -0.22
C ASP A 7 -5.36 6.04 1.10
N THR A 8 -5.76 6.89 2.06
CA THR A 8 -6.18 6.46 3.40
C THR A 8 -7.64 6.01 3.48
N THR A 9 -8.42 6.13 2.39
CA THR A 9 -9.76 5.55 2.31
C THR A 9 -9.76 4.01 2.25
N ASN A 10 -10.96 3.43 2.37
CA ASN A 10 -11.28 2.00 2.44
C ASN A 10 -10.85 1.12 1.23
N ARG A 11 -9.93 1.58 0.38
CA ARG A 11 -9.47 0.90 -0.85
C ARG A 11 -8.08 0.28 -0.72
N GLU A 12 -7.60 0.15 0.51
CA GLU A 12 -6.41 -0.66 0.80
C GLU A 12 -6.76 -2.15 0.67
N SER A 13 -5.87 -2.87 0.02
CA SER A 13 -5.85 -4.31 -0.13
C SER A 13 -4.73 -4.91 0.70
N HIS A 14 -4.99 -6.10 1.22
CA HIS A 14 -3.98 -6.91 1.89
C HIS A 14 -4.04 -8.32 1.33
N PHE A 15 -2.99 -8.69 0.59
CA PHE A 15 -2.76 -10.04 0.09
C PHE A 15 -1.83 -10.78 1.06
N THR A 16 -2.12 -12.03 1.39
CA THR A 16 -1.23 -12.91 2.16
C THR A 16 -0.98 -14.20 1.41
N LEU A 17 0.28 -14.62 1.36
CA LEU A 17 0.71 -15.96 0.94
C LEU A 17 1.24 -16.70 2.16
N VAL A 18 0.74 -17.92 2.40
CA VAL A 18 1.35 -18.91 3.31
C VAL A 18 2.15 -19.87 2.45
N THR A 19 3.47 -19.93 2.63
CA THR A 19 4.33 -20.62 1.65
C THR A 19 4.26 -22.13 1.75
N GLU A 20 4.14 -22.66 2.96
CA GLU A 20 4.07 -24.11 3.21
C GLU A 20 2.84 -24.74 2.53
N THR A 21 1.68 -24.10 2.65
CA THR A 21 0.42 -24.60 2.08
C THR A 21 0.15 -24.05 0.68
N GLY A 22 0.81 -22.97 0.30
CA GLY A 22 0.51 -22.23 -0.93
C GLY A 22 -0.80 -21.44 -0.88
N GLU A 23 -1.43 -21.32 0.30
CA GLU A 23 -2.70 -20.62 0.45
C GLU A 23 -2.55 -19.11 0.23
N GLU A 24 -3.51 -18.56 -0.49
CA GLU A 24 -3.59 -17.16 -0.86
C GLU A 24 -4.85 -16.54 -0.25
N PHE A 25 -4.68 -15.43 0.47
CA PHE A 25 -5.78 -14.68 1.08
C PHE A 25 -5.76 -13.24 0.57
N VAL A 26 -6.94 -12.67 0.35
CA VAL A 26 -7.11 -11.25 0.03
C VAL A 26 -8.11 -10.67 1.00
N SER A 27 -7.81 -9.49 1.55
CA SER A 27 -8.74 -8.72 2.37
C SER A 27 -8.72 -7.24 1.98
N SER A 28 -9.81 -6.54 2.28
CA SER A 28 -9.83 -5.07 2.25
C SER A 28 -9.59 -4.53 3.66
N LYS A 29 -9.20 -3.26 3.82
CA LYS A 29 -8.97 -2.59 5.12
C LYS A 29 -9.99 -2.96 6.21
N GLY A 30 -11.28 -2.79 5.93
CA GLY A 30 -12.35 -3.05 6.89
C GLY A 30 -12.59 -4.53 7.24
N GLN A 31 -12.26 -5.45 6.33
CA GLN A 31 -12.39 -6.90 6.59
C GLN A 31 -11.11 -7.46 7.24
N GLY A 32 -9.95 -6.99 6.80
CA GLY A 32 -8.64 -7.36 7.36
C GLY A 32 -8.53 -6.96 8.83
N ALA A 33 -9.06 -5.80 9.22
CA ALA A 33 -9.13 -5.37 10.63
C ALA A 33 -9.94 -6.33 11.52
N LYS A 34 -10.82 -7.15 10.95
CA LYS A 34 -11.63 -8.17 11.64
C LYS A 34 -11.04 -9.58 11.53
N GLY A 35 -9.87 -9.72 10.90
CA GLY A 35 -9.27 -11.03 10.61
C GLY A 35 -10.01 -11.83 9.53
N LEU A 36 -10.78 -11.16 8.67
CA LEU A 36 -11.59 -11.81 7.63
C LEU A 36 -10.94 -11.68 6.24
N GLY A 37 -10.96 -12.79 5.49
CA GLY A 37 -10.61 -12.83 4.08
C GLY A 37 -11.84 -12.72 3.18
N LEU A 38 -11.67 -12.12 2.00
CA LEU A 38 -12.66 -12.09 0.93
C LEU A 38 -12.67 -13.45 0.22
N VAL A 39 -13.86 -14.01 0.02
CA VAL A 39 -14.04 -15.21 -0.80
C VAL A 39 -13.51 -14.95 -2.21
N ARG A 40 -12.72 -15.89 -2.74
CA ARG A 40 -12.15 -15.80 -4.09
C ARG A 40 -13.27 -15.76 -5.12
N SER A 41 -13.30 -14.69 -5.91
CA SER A 41 -14.26 -14.47 -6.99
C SER A 41 -13.62 -13.58 -8.04
N GLU A 42 -13.79 -13.93 -9.31
CA GLU A 42 -13.32 -13.13 -10.44
C GLU A 42 -14.10 -11.83 -10.61
N ASP A 43 -15.28 -11.71 -9.99
CA ASP A 43 -16.08 -10.48 -9.97
C ASP A 43 -15.67 -9.54 -8.83
N ASN A 44 -14.90 -10.04 -7.85
CA ASN A 44 -14.45 -9.23 -6.73
C ASN A 44 -13.28 -8.33 -7.14
N LEU A 45 -13.45 -7.02 -7.00
CA LEU A 45 -12.47 -6.02 -7.42
C LEU A 45 -11.07 -6.20 -6.80
N TYR A 46 -10.99 -6.60 -5.53
CA TYR A 46 -9.69 -6.83 -4.87
C TYR A 46 -8.98 -8.05 -5.44
N TRP A 47 -9.71 -9.15 -5.66
CA TRP A 47 -9.17 -10.34 -6.32
C TRP A 47 -8.75 -10.05 -7.77
N ARG A 48 -9.55 -9.27 -8.51
CA ARG A 48 -9.19 -8.80 -9.86
C ARG A 48 -7.89 -7.99 -9.85
N ALA A 49 -7.74 -7.05 -8.91
CA ALA A 49 -6.55 -6.21 -8.80
C ALA A 49 -5.29 -7.05 -8.51
N VAL A 50 -5.31 -7.89 -7.46
CA VAL A 50 -4.13 -8.71 -7.12
C VAL A 50 -3.77 -9.70 -8.23
N THR A 51 -4.77 -10.21 -8.97
CA THR A 51 -4.56 -11.13 -10.09
C THR A 51 -3.97 -10.41 -11.30
N ALA A 52 -4.55 -9.26 -11.68
CA ALA A 52 -4.12 -8.48 -12.83
C ALA A 52 -2.69 -7.94 -12.70
N HIS A 53 -2.24 -7.68 -11.47
CA HIS A 53 -0.88 -7.21 -11.15
C HIS A 53 0.07 -8.33 -10.72
N GLY A 54 -0.35 -9.61 -10.78
CA GLY A 54 0.54 -10.73 -10.50
C GLY A 54 1.08 -10.80 -9.06
N VAL A 55 0.33 -10.27 -8.09
CA VAL A 55 0.78 -10.13 -6.68
C VAL A 55 1.17 -11.48 -6.07
N ALA A 56 0.46 -12.55 -6.40
CA ALA A 56 0.79 -13.88 -5.91
C ALA A 56 2.13 -14.41 -6.46
N LYS A 57 2.48 -14.09 -7.72
CA LYS A 57 3.78 -14.45 -8.30
C LYS A 57 4.89 -13.66 -7.60
N ALA A 58 4.68 -12.36 -7.41
CA ALA A 58 5.64 -11.51 -6.71
C ALA A 58 5.84 -11.95 -5.26
N ALA A 59 4.77 -12.28 -4.53
CA ALA A 59 4.86 -12.76 -3.15
C ALA A 59 5.66 -14.08 -3.04
N ARG A 60 5.53 -14.99 -4.01
CA ARG A 60 6.37 -16.21 -4.08
C ARG A 60 7.84 -15.87 -4.28
N ALA A 61 8.17 -14.96 -5.21
CA ALA A 61 9.54 -14.52 -5.44
C ALA A 61 10.15 -13.83 -4.20
N VAL A 62 9.37 -12.98 -3.52
CA VAL A 62 9.76 -12.39 -2.23
C VAL A 62 10.01 -13.48 -1.20
N ALA A 63 9.13 -14.48 -1.11
CA ALA A 63 9.30 -15.56 -0.15
C ALA A 63 10.55 -16.39 -0.39
N GLU A 64 10.84 -16.75 -1.64
CA GLU A 64 12.06 -17.45 -2.05
C GLU A 64 13.31 -16.63 -1.70
N ARG A 65 13.30 -15.33 -2.01
CA ARG A 65 14.43 -14.42 -1.73
C ARG A 65 14.77 -14.34 -0.25
N PHE A 66 13.75 -14.31 0.63
CA PHE A 66 13.94 -14.08 2.05
C PHE A 66 13.79 -15.35 2.91
N GLY A 67 13.52 -16.51 2.31
CA GLY A 67 13.19 -17.73 3.04
C GLY A 67 11.95 -17.57 3.94
N ALA A 68 10.94 -16.84 3.45
CA ALA A 68 9.78 -16.47 4.25
C ALA A 68 8.75 -17.62 4.32
N SER A 69 8.21 -17.88 5.51
CA SER A 69 7.06 -18.77 5.74
C SER A 69 5.72 -18.09 5.39
N ARG A 70 5.68 -16.76 5.45
CA ARG A 70 4.51 -15.94 5.10
C ARG A 70 4.93 -14.61 4.49
N VAL A 71 4.20 -14.15 3.47
CA VAL A 71 4.39 -12.84 2.85
C VAL A 71 3.05 -12.10 2.79
N GLY A 72 3.02 -10.89 3.34
CA GLY A 72 1.91 -9.94 3.23
C GLY A 72 2.27 -8.80 2.29
N VAL A 73 1.46 -8.55 1.26
CA VAL A 73 1.60 -7.42 0.33
C VAL A 73 0.43 -6.46 0.54
N PHE A 74 0.74 -5.19 0.78
CA PHE A 74 -0.22 -4.14 1.10
C PHE A 74 -0.23 -3.12 -0.04
N GLY A 75 -1.40 -2.94 -0.65
CA GLY A 75 -1.56 -2.06 -1.80
C GLY A 75 -2.76 -1.14 -1.68
N ALA A 76 -2.67 0.04 -2.28
CA ALA A 76 -3.69 1.09 -2.30
C ALA A 76 -4.22 1.32 -3.73
N GLY A 77 -5.22 2.20 -3.85
CA GLY A 77 -5.75 2.63 -5.14
C GLY A 77 -6.59 1.58 -5.86
N VAL A 78 -7.14 0.59 -5.13
CA VAL A 78 -8.02 -0.43 -5.73
C VAL A 78 -9.32 0.22 -6.21
N GLN A 79 -9.39 0.45 -7.52
CA GLN A 79 -10.56 0.98 -8.19
C GLN A 79 -10.72 0.38 -9.58
N ASP A 80 -11.97 0.28 -10.03
CA ASP A 80 -12.27 -0.12 -11.39
C ASP A 80 -11.97 1.07 -12.30
N LEU A 81 -10.91 0.95 -13.10
CA LEU A 81 -10.49 1.99 -14.04
C LEU A 81 -11.07 1.64 -15.41
N LYS A 82 -11.84 2.56 -16.00
CA LYS A 82 -12.35 2.35 -17.36
C LYS A 82 -11.34 2.83 -18.40
N TYR A 83 -11.46 2.30 -19.62
CA TYR A 83 -10.65 2.70 -20.78
C TYR A 83 -10.60 4.23 -20.92
N GLY A 84 -9.40 4.80 -20.85
CA GLY A 84 -9.16 6.25 -20.95
C GLY A 84 -8.83 6.96 -19.64
N GLU A 85 -9.00 6.33 -18.48
CA GLU A 85 -8.75 6.97 -17.17
C GLU A 85 -7.27 6.92 -16.72
N THR A 86 -6.45 6.02 -17.26
CA THR A 86 -5.02 5.91 -16.87
C THR A 86 -4.02 5.82 -18.01
N GLY A 87 -4.47 5.86 -19.27
CA GLY A 87 -3.60 5.60 -20.43
C GLY A 87 -2.90 4.23 -20.42
N ARG A 88 -3.20 3.37 -19.43
CA ARG A 88 -2.55 2.07 -19.13
C ARG A 88 -3.61 0.97 -18.95
N GLY A 89 -4.34 0.65 -20.02
CA GLY A 89 -5.18 -0.55 -20.17
C GLY A 89 -6.37 -0.71 -19.20
N ASP A 90 -7.14 -1.80 -19.37
CA ASP A 90 -8.35 -2.14 -18.60
C ASP A 90 -8.06 -2.78 -17.22
N ARG A 91 -6.87 -2.58 -16.64
CA ARG A 91 -6.50 -3.20 -15.37
C ARG A 91 -7.01 -2.35 -14.20
N PRO A 92 -7.55 -2.95 -13.13
CA PRO A 92 -7.85 -2.22 -11.90
C PRO A 92 -6.62 -1.50 -11.37
N GLY A 93 -6.85 -0.36 -10.71
CA GLY A 93 -5.82 0.37 -10.00
C GLY A 93 -5.16 -0.48 -8.92
N TYR A 94 -3.83 -0.41 -8.80
CA TYR A 94 -3.09 -1.07 -7.74
C TYR A 94 -1.70 -0.45 -7.61
N ALA A 95 -1.31 -0.10 -6.40
CA ALA A 95 0.05 0.34 -6.09
C ALA A 95 0.44 -0.14 -4.68
N VAL A 96 1.58 -0.80 -4.57
CA VAL A 96 2.08 -1.37 -3.32
C VAL A 96 2.78 -0.31 -2.51
N PHE A 97 2.41 -0.22 -1.23
CA PHE A 97 3.04 0.67 -0.27
C PHE A 97 3.74 -0.07 0.85
N ASP A 98 3.50 -1.36 1.06
CA ASP A 98 4.24 -2.12 2.09
C ASP A 98 4.32 -3.61 1.81
N ILE A 99 5.36 -4.23 2.37
CA ILE A 99 5.51 -5.69 2.39
C ILE A 99 5.93 -6.12 3.79
N ARG A 100 5.23 -7.10 4.33
CA ARG A 100 5.59 -7.79 5.58
C ARG A 100 6.00 -9.22 5.25
N ILE A 101 7.03 -9.70 5.91
CA ILE A 101 7.44 -11.11 5.81
C ILE A 101 7.53 -11.74 7.20
N GLU A 102 7.33 -13.05 7.25
CA GLU A 102 7.70 -13.89 8.39
C GLU A 102 8.79 -14.85 7.93
N ALA A 103 9.96 -14.81 8.56
CA ALA A 103 11.11 -15.64 8.21
C ALA A 103 11.89 -15.99 9.49
N GLY A 104 12.35 -17.23 9.62
CA GLY A 104 13.13 -17.66 10.79
C GLY A 104 12.40 -17.54 12.14
N GLY A 105 11.06 -17.55 12.13
CA GLY A 105 10.24 -17.37 13.35
C GLY A 105 10.02 -15.91 13.76
N GLU A 106 10.58 -14.96 13.01
CA GLU A 106 10.41 -13.53 13.24
C GLU A 106 9.59 -12.89 12.14
N SER A 107 8.92 -11.77 12.45
CA SER A 107 8.21 -10.98 11.48
C SER A 107 8.84 -9.62 11.32
N ARG A 108 9.04 -9.17 10.07
CA ARG A 108 9.55 -7.84 9.76
C ARG A 108 8.85 -7.23 8.57
N TRP A 109 8.83 -5.90 8.57
CA TRP A 109 8.46 -5.11 7.40
C TRP A 109 9.70 -4.91 6.53
N ILE A 110 9.51 -4.82 5.21
CA ILE A 110 10.60 -4.44 4.31
C ILE A 110 10.92 -2.96 4.55
N ASP A 111 12.21 -2.65 4.66
CA ASP A 111 12.66 -1.29 4.86
C ASP A 111 12.19 -0.41 3.70
N ALA A 112 11.69 0.77 4.03
CA ALA A 112 11.13 1.67 3.05
C ALA A 112 12.15 2.15 2.01
N ALA A 113 13.44 2.18 2.36
CA ALA A 113 14.53 2.43 1.43
C ALA A 113 14.83 1.25 0.48
N GLU A 114 14.47 0.03 0.86
CA GLU A 114 14.68 -1.19 0.05
C GLU A 114 13.47 -1.52 -0.83
N LEU A 115 12.27 -1.10 -0.39
CA LEU A 115 11.00 -1.46 -1.00
C LEU A 115 10.93 -1.10 -2.51
N PRO A 116 11.30 0.09 -2.99
CA PRO A 116 11.21 0.42 -4.42
C PRO A 116 12.03 -0.52 -5.31
N ALA A 117 13.25 -0.86 -4.87
CA ALA A 117 14.11 -1.78 -5.60
C ALA A 117 13.52 -3.20 -5.61
N LEU A 118 13.03 -3.67 -4.46
CA LEU A 118 12.38 -4.96 -4.35
C LEU A 118 11.14 -5.06 -5.27
N LEU A 119 10.28 -4.04 -5.26
CA LEU A 119 9.08 -3.99 -6.09
C LEU A 119 9.40 -4.00 -7.59
N ALA A 120 10.44 -3.26 -8.00
CA ALA A 120 10.91 -3.27 -9.38
C ALA A 120 11.40 -4.66 -9.83
N GLU A 121 12.10 -5.40 -8.95
CA GLU A 121 12.56 -6.75 -9.25
C GLU A 121 11.41 -7.76 -9.41
N VAL A 122 10.31 -7.59 -8.68
CA VAL A 122 9.14 -8.48 -8.73
C VAL A 122 8.00 -7.97 -9.60
N ASP A 123 8.24 -6.91 -10.38
CA ASP A 123 7.30 -6.28 -11.31
C ASP A 123 5.98 -5.83 -10.65
N LEU A 124 6.09 -5.25 -9.44
CA LEU A 124 4.94 -4.65 -8.74
C LEU A 124 4.99 -3.12 -8.81
N PRO A 125 3.86 -2.44 -9.10
CA PRO A 125 3.79 -0.99 -9.07
C PRO A 125 3.95 -0.50 -7.62
N ALA A 126 4.81 0.49 -7.39
CA ALA A 126 4.94 1.16 -6.12
C ALA A 126 4.03 2.40 -6.05
N VAL A 127 3.57 2.74 -4.85
CA VAL A 127 3.00 4.08 -4.62
C VAL A 127 4.07 5.18 -4.84
N PRO A 128 3.69 6.37 -5.31
CA PRO A 128 4.62 7.49 -5.47
C PRO A 128 5.32 7.88 -4.17
N VAL A 129 6.63 8.15 -4.23
CA VAL A 129 7.39 8.77 -3.14
C VAL A 129 7.36 10.28 -3.35
N LEU A 130 6.72 11.00 -2.43
CA LEU A 130 6.53 12.45 -2.54
C LEU A 130 7.63 13.26 -1.85
N TYR A 131 8.37 12.62 -0.94
CA TYR A 131 9.49 13.23 -0.24
C TYR A 131 10.48 12.14 0.19
N ASP A 132 11.79 12.42 0.14
CA ASP A 132 12.83 11.58 0.71
C ASP A 132 13.89 12.48 1.35
N GLY A 133 14.02 12.39 2.67
CA GLY A 133 14.87 13.31 3.41
C GLY A 133 14.74 13.23 4.94
N PRO A 134 15.43 14.12 5.67
CA PRO A 134 15.27 14.26 7.12
C PRO A 134 13.84 14.66 7.50
N TYR A 135 13.50 14.56 8.79
CA TYR A 135 12.19 15.05 9.26
C TYR A 135 12.10 16.57 9.15
N ASP A 136 11.13 17.01 8.36
CA ASP A 136 10.73 18.41 8.19
C ASP A 136 9.20 18.43 8.12
N GLU A 137 8.57 18.78 9.23
CA GLU A 137 7.10 18.80 9.37
C GLU A 137 6.43 19.72 8.34
N ALA A 138 7.02 20.89 8.07
CA ALA A 138 6.45 21.85 7.12
C ALA A 138 6.51 21.31 5.68
N ALA A 139 7.63 20.66 5.31
CA ALA A 139 7.74 20.00 4.01
C ALA A 139 6.75 18.83 3.88
N LEU A 140 6.52 18.07 4.96
CA LEU A 140 5.56 16.97 4.98
C LEU A 140 4.12 17.46 4.82
N PHE A 141 3.68 18.50 5.54
CA PHE A 141 2.36 19.08 5.33
C PHE A 141 2.20 19.62 3.91
N ALA A 142 3.21 20.31 3.39
CA ALA A 142 3.18 20.79 2.00
C ALA A 142 3.07 19.64 0.98
N ALA A 143 3.74 18.51 1.22
CA ALA A 143 3.68 17.32 0.38
C ALA A 143 2.36 16.53 0.54
N ALA A 144 1.65 16.68 1.66
CA ALA A 144 0.35 16.03 1.86
C ALA A 144 -0.74 16.69 1.00
N GLU A 145 -0.58 17.98 0.67
CA GLU A 145 -1.52 18.77 -0.11
C GLU A 145 -1.46 18.51 -1.63
N GLY A 146 -2.51 18.94 -2.32
CA GLY A 146 -2.58 18.96 -3.78
C GLY A 146 -3.31 17.76 -4.37
N GLN A 147 -3.16 17.57 -5.68
CA GLN A 147 -3.83 16.49 -6.41
C GLN A 147 -3.05 15.18 -6.29
N GLU A 148 -3.75 14.05 -6.35
CA GLU A 148 -3.09 12.75 -6.31
C GLU A 148 -2.14 12.57 -7.49
N SER A 149 -1.02 11.86 -7.29
CA SER A 149 -0.03 11.63 -8.35
C SER A 149 -0.04 10.22 -8.91
N TRP A 150 -0.77 9.29 -8.28
CA TRP A 150 -0.72 7.87 -8.62
C TRP A 150 -1.43 7.55 -9.95
N SER A 151 -2.48 8.29 -10.32
CA SER A 151 -3.16 8.14 -11.62
C SER A 151 -2.31 8.65 -12.78
N GLY A 152 -1.32 9.52 -12.50
CA GLY A 152 -0.58 10.28 -13.49
C GLY A 152 -1.40 11.38 -14.19
N ALA A 153 -2.66 11.57 -13.81
CA ALA A 153 -3.60 12.51 -14.43
C ALA A 153 -4.20 13.52 -13.44
N ALA A 154 -3.82 13.45 -12.16
CA ALA A 154 -4.20 14.40 -11.13
C ALA A 154 -5.73 14.58 -11.01
N LEU A 155 -6.45 13.45 -11.04
CA LEU A 155 -7.91 13.39 -11.16
C LEU A 155 -8.63 13.73 -9.86
N HIS A 156 -8.01 13.42 -8.73
CA HIS A 156 -8.59 13.61 -7.41
C HIS A 156 -7.69 14.44 -6.51
N LEU A 157 -8.27 14.97 -5.44
CA LEU A 157 -7.49 15.56 -4.37
C LEU A 157 -6.76 14.44 -3.63
N ARG A 158 -5.47 14.64 -3.35
CA ARG A 158 -4.71 13.74 -2.50
C ARG A 158 -5.29 13.78 -1.10
N GLU A 159 -5.44 12.61 -0.51
CA GLU A 159 -5.92 12.50 0.86
C GLU A 159 -4.84 12.88 1.86
N GLY A 160 -3.61 12.45 1.60
CA GLY A 160 -2.46 12.77 2.42
C GLY A 160 -1.24 11.95 2.02
N LEU A 161 -0.37 11.73 3.00
CA LEU A 161 0.80 10.88 2.87
C LEU A 161 1.04 10.07 4.14
N VAL A 162 1.77 8.99 3.98
CA VAL A 162 2.23 8.15 5.09
C VAL A 162 3.74 8.26 5.21
N VAL A 163 4.20 8.67 6.39
CA VAL A 163 5.60 8.88 6.71
C VAL A 163 6.13 7.70 7.51
N ARG A 164 7.26 7.16 7.06
CA ARG A 164 8.01 6.11 7.76
C ARG A 164 9.53 6.37 7.64
N PRO A 165 10.34 5.89 8.60
CA PRO A 165 11.78 5.94 8.48
C PRO A 165 12.27 5.08 7.32
N ALA A 166 13.44 5.40 6.79
CA ALA A 166 14.08 4.63 5.72
C ALA A 166 14.35 3.17 6.14
N ARG A 167 14.65 2.96 7.43
CA ARG A 167 14.79 1.66 8.08
C ARG A 167 13.74 1.51 9.16
N GLU A 168 13.03 0.38 9.14
CA GLU A 168 11.98 0.08 10.10
C GLU A 168 12.53 -0.02 11.51
N ARG A 169 11.76 0.50 12.47
CA ARG A 169 12.11 0.44 13.90
C ARG A 169 10.86 0.54 14.76
N PHE A 170 10.92 -0.14 15.89
CA PHE A 170 9.91 0.00 16.94
C PHE A 170 10.01 1.39 17.58
N SER A 171 8.86 2.00 17.86
CA SER A 171 8.71 3.23 18.64
C SER A 171 8.02 2.88 19.94
N GLU A 172 8.69 3.15 21.07
CA GLU A 172 8.08 3.01 22.39
C GLU A 172 6.90 3.98 22.59
N VAL A 173 6.95 5.15 21.96
CA VAL A 173 5.91 6.17 22.04
C VAL A 173 4.64 5.74 21.31
N LEU A 174 4.79 5.12 20.12
CA LEU A 174 3.66 4.65 19.32
C LEU A 174 3.25 3.20 19.66
N VAL A 175 4.02 2.52 20.51
CA VAL A 175 3.86 1.11 20.87
C VAL A 175 3.71 0.24 19.61
N GLY A 176 4.61 0.45 18.65
CA GLY A 176 4.50 -0.18 17.34
C GLY A 176 5.52 0.35 16.35
N ARG A 177 5.15 0.38 15.07
CA ARG A 177 6.00 0.92 14.02
C ARG A 177 6.18 2.43 14.19
N THR A 178 7.35 2.93 13.84
CA THR A 178 7.56 4.37 13.65
C THR A 178 6.90 4.79 12.33
N ILE A 179 5.59 5.04 12.35
CA ILE A 179 4.82 5.40 11.17
C ILE A 179 3.74 6.41 11.55
N THR A 180 3.47 7.39 10.69
CA THR A 180 2.41 8.38 10.92
C THR A 180 1.77 8.80 9.59
N LYS A 181 0.57 9.37 9.67
CA LYS A 181 -0.17 9.87 8.52
C LYS A 181 -0.32 11.38 8.62
N PHE A 182 -0.11 12.08 7.52
CA PHE A 182 -0.40 13.50 7.38
C PHE A 182 -1.54 13.63 6.38
N VAL A 183 -2.68 14.13 6.82
CA VAL A 183 -3.88 14.27 5.99
C VAL A 183 -3.95 15.71 5.48
N SER A 184 -4.33 15.89 4.22
CA SER A 184 -4.55 17.19 3.58
C SER A 184 -5.72 17.92 4.26
N ASP A 185 -5.50 19.20 4.59
CA ASP A 185 -6.56 20.07 5.09
C ASP A 185 -7.66 20.23 4.05
N ALA A 186 -7.27 20.41 2.77
CA ALA A 186 -8.21 20.52 1.66
C ALA A 186 -9.08 19.27 1.52
N TYR A 187 -8.53 18.08 1.83
CA TYR A 187 -9.28 16.83 1.81
C TYR A 187 -10.27 16.74 2.97
N LEU A 188 -9.85 17.09 4.19
CA LEU A 188 -10.70 17.07 5.38
C LEU A 188 -11.90 18.02 5.27
N ILE A 189 -11.71 19.20 4.69
CA ILE A 189 -12.76 20.24 4.61
C ILE A 189 -13.63 20.13 3.34
N ARG A 190 -13.40 19.14 2.48
CA ARG A 190 -14.16 19.00 1.23
C ARG A 190 -15.64 18.74 1.53
N LYS A 191 -16.52 19.40 0.78
CA LYS A 191 -17.96 19.15 0.89
C LYS A 191 -18.28 17.69 0.55
N GLY A 192 -18.98 17.01 1.45
CA GLY A 192 -19.34 15.59 1.30
C GLY A 192 -18.27 14.60 1.77
N GLY A 193 -17.24 15.05 2.51
CA GLY A 193 -16.29 14.16 3.17
C GLY A 193 -16.97 13.23 4.18
N THR A 194 -16.68 11.94 4.09
CA THR A 194 -17.22 10.87 4.97
C THR A 194 -16.32 10.58 6.17
N GLU A 195 -15.28 11.39 6.41
CA GLU A 195 -14.20 11.13 7.38
C GLU A 195 -14.55 11.57 8.82
N PHE A 196 -15.66 12.28 9.02
CA PHE A 196 -16.14 12.63 10.35
C PHE A 196 -17.15 11.58 10.84
N GLU A 197 -16.66 10.54 11.53
CA GLU A 197 -17.44 9.71 12.47
C GLU A 197 -16.97 9.93 13.91
#